data_AF-A0A6G1EQ62-F1
#
_entry.id   AF-A0A6G1EQ62-F1
#
_cell.length_a   1.000
_cell.length_b   1.000
_cell.length_c   1.000
_cell.angle_alpha   90.00
_cell.angle_beta   90.00
_cell.angle_gamma   90.00
#
_symmetry.space_group_name_H-M   'P 1'
#
loop_
_entity.id
_entity.type
_entity.pdbx_description
1 polymer ?
#
loop_
_entity_poly.entity_id
_entity_poly.type
_entity_poly.pdbx_seq_one_letter_code
_entity_poly.pdbx_strand_id
1 'polypeptide(L)'
;MDAEGLLAPAAINLGLALVALSLFSLLKKQPGNAPVYLARRMAAGHRGGSAGGGGGGLPLGHGRLTPSFRWIRAAFRLSEDDVLWRHGLDALVVVRLFKFGTKCFTVCSIVGLFILAPTNYSSEGLPRATRSNSMELFTVSNVARGSNRLASLKLPFTLLQELPVAFVSFKSQLDAAQAAEMQQHVNPLSLVTTYAPEPTDAIWSNLAIPFWRIAVYKLGVFIAAFLLIVFFTIPVTAVQGIVQFEKIKKWFPPARAVQLIPGLNSVITGYLPSMVLNGFIYLIPFAMLGMASFEGCIAKSQKEIKACNMVFYFLLGNVFFLSVLSGSLLHQIGESFTHPKDIPSRLARAVSAQSDFFITYILTDGMSGFSLEVLQFGLLTWQFFKAHSIGHNEQPYLMASLTTESCPSFPLQY
;
A
#
# COMPACT_ATOMS: atom_id res chain seq x y z
N MET A 1 -13.75 14.08 -19.32
CA MET A 1 -12.92 14.53 -20.46
C MET A 1 -13.31 13.72 -21.68
N ASP A 2 -13.09 14.25 -22.89
CA ASP A 2 -13.30 13.47 -24.13
C ASP A 2 -12.35 12.27 -24.18
N ALA A 3 -12.78 11.18 -24.83
CA ALA A 3 -12.10 9.88 -24.74
C ALA A 3 -10.62 9.92 -25.15
N GLU A 4 -10.27 10.80 -26.09
CA GLU A 4 -8.89 11.09 -26.52
C GLU A 4 -7.98 11.51 -25.36
N GLY A 5 -8.53 12.23 -24.37
CA GLY A 5 -7.85 12.67 -23.16
C GLY A 5 -7.45 11.55 -22.20
N LEU A 6 -8.11 10.38 -22.28
CA LEU A 6 -7.73 9.17 -21.53
C LEU A 6 -6.81 8.24 -22.34
N LEU A 7 -6.90 8.26 -23.68
CA LEU A 7 -6.04 7.45 -24.55
C LEU A 7 -4.56 7.81 -24.41
N ALA A 8 -4.21 9.11 -24.30
CA ALA A 8 -2.81 9.52 -24.18
C ALA A 8 -2.15 9.06 -22.86
N PRO A 9 -2.73 9.29 -21.66
CA PRO A 9 -2.19 8.73 -20.41
C PRO A 9 -2.15 7.19 -20.40
N ALA A 10 -3.13 6.51 -21.00
CA ALA A 10 -3.13 5.05 -21.11
C ALA A 10 -1.96 4.54 -21.98
N ALA A 11 -1.72 5.17 -23.14
CA ALA A 11 -0.63 4.82 -24.03
C ALA A 11 0.75 5.07 -23.40
N ILE A 12 0.92 6.19 -22.70
CA ILE A 12 2.15 6.53 -21.96
C ILE A 12 2.45 5.48 -20.89
N ASN A 13 1.46 5.16 -20.04
CA ASN A 13 1.63 4.19 -18.96
C ASN A 13 1.88 2.77 -19.47
N LEU A 14 1.21 2.34 -20.54
CA LEU A 14 1.46 1.06 -21.20
C LEU A 14 2.87 0.99 -21.81
N GLY A 15 3.31 2.06 -22.47
CA GLY A 15 4.67 2.17 -23.03
C GLY A 15 5.74 2.07 -21.94
N LEU A 16 5.57 2.83 -20.85
CA LEU A 16 6.48 2.81 -19.69
C LEU A 16 6.52 1.44 -19.01
N ALA A 17 5.37 0.77 -18.86
CA ALA A 17 5.28 -0.59 -18.34
C ALA A 17 6.03 -1.60 -19.23
N LEU A 18 5.86 -1.55 -20.55
CA LEU A 18 6.56 -2.44 -21.49
C LEU A 18 8.08 -2.20 -21.49
N VAL A 19 8.52 -0.94 -21.40
CA VAL A 19 9.95 -0.59 -21.24
C VAL A 19 10.49 -1.15 -19.92
N ALA A 20 9.80 -0.94 -18.79
CA ALA A 20 10.25 -1.43 -17.49
C ALA A 20 10.30 -2.97 -17.40
N LEU A 21 9.26 -3.66 -17.89
CA LEU A 21 9.21 -5.14 -17.88
C LEU A 21 10.20 -5.78 -18.86
N SER A 22 10.51 -5.12 -19.99
CA SER A 22 11.57 -5.57 -20.90
C SER A 22 12.96 -5.35 -20.29
N LEU A 23 13.23 -4.18 -19.72
CA LEU A 23 14.47 -3.87 -19.00
C LEU A 23 14.71 -4.84 -17.83
N PHE A 24 13.71 -5.12 -16.99
CA PHE A 24 13.80 -6.15 -15.94
C PHE A 24 14.14 -7.53 -16.51
N SER A 25 13.54 -7.88 -17.65
CA SER A 25 13.78 -9.16 -18.35
C SER A 25 15.19 -9.28 -18.93
N LEU A 26 15.94 -8.17 -19.06
CA LEU A 26 17.36 -8.12 -19.39
C LEU A 26 18.24 -8.08 -18.13
N LEU A 27 17.98 -7.14 -17.22
CA LEU A 27 18.81 -6.89 -16.03
C LEU A 27 18.94 -8.13 -15.14
N LYS A 28 17.87 -8.92 -14.96
CA LYS A 28 17.91 -10.15 -14.16
C LYS A 28 18.65 -11.32 -14.79
N LYS A 29 19.06 -11.21 -16.06
CA LYS A 29 19.94 -12.18 -16.74
C LYS A 29 21.43 -11.82 -16.58
N GLN A 30 21.74 -10.65 -16.03
CA GLN A 30 23.12 -10.22 -15.82
C GLN A 30 23.65 -10.76 -14.48
N PRO A 31 24.84 -11.37 -14.43
CA PRO A 31 25.36 -12.00 -13.22
C PRO A 31 25.61 -11.00 -12.08
N GLY A 32 26.06 -9.78 -12.39
CA GLY A 32 26.25 -8.72 -11.38
C GLY A 32 24.96 -8.29 -10.66
N ASN A 33 23.78 -8.54 -11.24
CA ASN A 33 22.48 -8.21 -10.63
C ASN A 33 21.84 -9.41 -9.90
N ALA A 34 22.49 -10.59 -9.91
CA ALA A 34 22.03 -11.75 -9.16
C ALA A 34 21.80 -11.48 -7.65
N PRO A 35 22.66 -10.75 -6.91
CA PRO A 35 22.43 -10.48 -5.48
C PRO A 35 21.23 -9.55 -5.20
N VAL A 36 20.61 -8.94 -6.21
CA VAL A 36 19.30 -8.28 -6.10
C VAL A 36 18.19 -9.31 -6.38
N TYR A 37 18.10 -9.78 -7.63
CA TYR A 37 16.92 -10.54 -8.10
C TYR A 37 16.89 -12.02 -7.70
N LEU A 38 17.99 -12.58 -7.21
CA LEU A 38 18.13 -14.00 -6.86
C LEU A 38 18.58 -14.21 -5.41
N ALA A 39 18.54 -13.17 -4.57
CA ALA A 39 19.01 -13.18 -3.18
C ALA A 39 18.54 -14.42 -2.39
N ARG A 40 17.22 -14.70 -2.34
CA ARG A 40 16.66 -15.86 -1.62
C ARG A 40 17.13 -17.21 -2.18
N ARG A 41 17.47 -17.32 -3.48
CA ARG A 41 18.02 -18.57 -4.05
C ARG A 41 19.47 -18.79 -3.66
N MET A 42 20.28 -17.74 -3.64
CA MET A 42 21.65 -17.83 -3.13
C MET A 42 21.68 -18.07 -1.62
N ALA A 43 20.72 -17.52 -0.87
CA ALA A 43 20.53 -17.81 0.54
C ALA A 43 20.26 -19.31 0.81
N ALA A 44 19.33 -19.92 0.05
CA ALA A 44 19.07 -21.35 0.12
C ALA A 44 20.29 -22.19 -0.32
N GLY A 45 20.97 -21.79 -1.40
CA GLY A 45 22.16 -22.48 -1.92
C GLY A 45 23.33 -22.53 -0.92
N HIS A 46 23.49 -21.50 -0.08
CA HIS A 46 24.52 -21.49 0.97
C HIS A 46 24.16 -22.37 2.18
N ARG A 47 22.88 -22.68 2.42
CA ARG A 47 22.46 -23.67 3.43
C ARG A 47 22.58 -25.12 2.93
N GLY A 48 22.56 -25.35 1.62
CA GLY A 48 22.60 -26.68 0.99
C GLY A 48 24.01 -27.14 0.58
N GLY A 49 25.02 -26.96 1.43
CA GLY A 49 26.39 -27.38 1.13
C GLY A 49 26.52 -28.89 0.89
N SER A 50 27.20 -29.28 -0.21
CA SER A 50 27.55 -30.66 -0.56
C SER A 50 26.40 -31.63 -0.86
N ALA A 51 25.59 -31.35 -1.89
CA ALA A 51 24.85 -32.38 -2.62
C ALA A 51 24.78 -32.09 -4.14
N GLY A 52 25.25 -33.04 -4.96
CA GLY A 52 24.89 -33.24 -6.37
C GLY A 52 24.93 -32.05 -7.34
N GLY A 53 25.94 -31.98 -8.21
CA GLY A 53 25.96 -31.02 -9.33
C GLY A 53 24.89 -31.33 -10.38
N GLY A 54 23.98 -30.37 -10.65
CA GLY A 54 22.93 -30.52 -11.68
C GLY A 54 21.74 -29.57 -11.52
N GLY A 55 21.97 -28.25 -11.48
CA GLY A 55 20.98 -27.28 -10.97
C GLY A 55 20.74 -25.98 -11.75
N GLY A 56 21.08 -25.92 -13.05
CA GLY A 56 20.71 -24.77 -13.91
C GLY A 56 21.52 -23.49 -13.70
N GLY A 57 22.76 -23.47 -14.21
CA GLY A 57 23.56 -22.24 -14.29
C GLY A 57 22.91 -21.15 -15.17
N LEU A 58 23.26 -19.89 -14.93
CA LEU A 58 22.81 -18.77 -15.77
C LEU A 58 23.22 -19.03 -17.23
N PRO A 59 22.31 -18.86 -18.22
CA PRO A 59 22.66 -19.07 -19.63
C PRO A 59 23.76 -18.08 -20.06
N LEU A 60 24.93 -18.63 -20.39
CA LEU A 60 26.11 -17.94 -20.92
C LEU A 60 26.04 -17.80 -22.45
N GLY A 61 24.86 -17.52 -22.99
CA GLY A 61 24.61 -17.46 -24.43
C GLY A 61 23.93 -16.17 -24.90
N HIS A 62 23.92 -15.96 -26.22
CA HIS A 62 23.41 -14.76 -26.91
C HIS A 62 21.96 -14.37 -26.52
N GLY A 63 21.14 -15.32 -26.04
CA GLY A 63 19.81 -15.06 -25.46
C GLY A 63 19.79 -14.25 -24.15
N ARG A 64 20.92 -13.65 -23.74
CA ARG A 64 21.01 -12.72 -22.60
C ARG A 64 20.44 -11.32 -22.94
N LEU A 65 20.65 -10.82 -24.16
CA LEU A 65 20.20 -9.48 -24.58
C LEU A 65 18.78 -9.44 -25.17
N THR A 66 18.09 -10.58 -25.30
CA THR A 66 16.67 -10.61 -25.72
C THR A 66 15.73 -10.56 -24.51
N PRO A 67 14.73 -9.65 -24.46
CA PRO A 67 13.74 -9.67 -23.39
C PRO A 67 12.85 -10.91 -23.52
N SER A 68 12.47 -11.53 -22.40
CA SER A 68 11.75 -12.82 -22.43
C SER A 68 10.70 -12.93 -21.33
N PHE A 69 9.44 -12.65 -21.66
CA PHE A 69 8.30 -12.59 -20.73
C PHE A 69 7.80 -13.95 -20.19
N ARG A 70 8.48 -15.06 -20.49
CA ARG A 70 8.13 -16.43 -20.03
C ARG A 70 7.97 -16.54 -18.51
N TRP A 71 8.62 -15.68 -17.73
CA TRP A 71 8.50 -15.61 -16.28
C TRP A 71 7.11 -15.19 -15.78
N ILE A 72 6.39 -14.35 -16.54
CA ILE A 72 5.01 -13.93 -16.19
C ILE A 72 4.09 -15.15 -16.21
N ARG A 73 4.14 -15.94 -17.30
CA ARG A 73 3.38 -17.20 -17.43
C ARG A 73 3.80 -18.26 -16.41
N ALA A 74 5.04 -18.21 -15.90
CA ALA A 74 5.48 -19.08 -14.82
C ALA A 74 4.92 -18.65 -13.46
N ALA A 75 4.89 -17.34 -13.16
CA ALA A 75 4.30 -16.80 -11.93
C ALA A 75 2.80 -17.13 -11.81
N PHE A 76 2.03 -16.96 -12.89
CA PHE A 76 0.60 -17.35 -12.94
C PHE A 76 0.36 -18.88 -12.87
N ARG A 77 1.40 -19.72 -12.90
CA ARG A 77 1.31 -21.19 -12.81
C ARG A 77 1.80 -21.75 -11.47
N LEU A 78 2.14 -20.91 -10.50
CA LEU A 78 2.60 -21.34 -9.19
C LEU A 78 1.44 -21.89 -8.34
N SER A 79 1.57 -23.11 -7.81
CA SER A 79 0.55 -23.69 -6.92
C SER A 79 0.51 -22.97 -5.58
N GLU A 80 -0.60 -23.09 -4.86
CA GLU A 80 -0.72 -22.56 -3.49
C GLU A 80 0.15 -23.33 -2.50
N ASP A 81 0.33 -24.63 -2.71
CA ASP A 81 1.20 -25.50 -1.93
C ASP A 81 2.69 -25.14 -2.14
N ASP A 82 3.07 -24.80 -3.38
CA ASP A 82 4.39 -24.30 -3.73
C ASP A 82 4.70 -22.93 -3.09
N VAL A 83 3.67 -22.08 -2.90
CA VAL A 83 3.82 -20.83 -2.13
C VAL A 83 4.01 -21.18 -0.65
N LEU A 84 3.12 -21.98 -0.08
CA LEU A 84 3.11 -22.33 1.35
C LEU A 84 4.45 -22.93 1.79
N TRP A 85 4.93 -23.97 1.10
CA TRP A 85 6.17 -24.69 1.46
C TRP A 85 7.46 -23.89 1.23
N ARG A 86 7.45 -22.82 0.43
CA ARG A 86 8.66 -22.04 0.06
C ARG A 86 8.67 -20.60 0.56
N HIS A 87 7.52 -20.08 1.00
CA HIS A 87 7.33 -18.67 1.37
C HIS A 87 6.46 -18.47 2.63
N GLY A 88 5.92 -19.54 3.22
CA GLY A 88 5.12 -19.46 4.45
C GLY A 88 3.64 -19.10 4.21
N LEU A 89 2.89 -19.06 5.31
CA LEU A 89 1.44 -18.83 5.31
C LEU A 89 1.09 -17.40 4.87
N ASP A 90 1.80 -16.39 5.35
CA ASP A 90 1.47 -14.98 5.11
C ASP A 90 1.61 -14.62 3.62
N ALA A 91 2.65 -15.12 2.96
CA ALA A 91 2.82 -15.00 1.52
C ALA A 91 1.67 -15.67 0.74
N LEU A 92 1.17 -16.82 1.20
CA LEU A 92 -0.01 -17.46 0.63
C LEU A 92 -1.28 -16.62 0.86
N VAL A 93 -1.47 -16.04 2.04
CA VAL A 93 -2.62 -15.16 2.33
C VAL A 93 -2.62 -13.92 1.45
N VAL A 94 -1.47 -13.27 1.25
CA VAL A 94 -1.32 -12.13 0.32
C VAL A 94 -1.61 -12.54 -1.12
N VAL A 95 -1.09 -13.68 -1.59
CA VAL A 95 -1.41 -14.22 -2.94
C VAL A 95 -2.91 -14.54 -3.08
N ARG A 96 -3.55 -15.06 -2.02
CA ARG A 96 -5.00 -15.30 -1.98
C ARG A 96 -5.81 -14.02 -2.02
N LEU A 97 -5.37 -12.95 -1.34
CA LEU A 97 -6.01 -11.63 -1.38
C LEU A 97 -6.01 -11.07 -2.82
N PHE A 98 -4.89 -11.13 -3.52
CA PHE A 98 -4.83 -10.71 -4.94
C PHE A 98 -5.73 -11.58 -5.83
N LYS A 99 -5.69 -12.93 -5.69
CA LYS A 99 -6.57 -13.85 -6.43
C LYS A 99 -8.06 -13.57 -6.17
N PHE A 100 -8.43 -13.25 -4.93
CA PHE A 100 -9.79 -12.87 -4.55
C PHE A 100 -10.19 -11.53 -5.18
N GLY A 101 -9.32 -10.52 -5.10
CA GLY A 101 -9.52 -9.22 -5.75
C GLY A 101 -9.76 -9.35 -7.25
N THR A 102 -8.92 -10.10 -7.98
CA THR A 102 -9.10 -10.33 -9.42
C THR A 102 -10.43 -11.00 -9.74
N LYS A 103 -10.86 -12.00 -8.96
CA LYS A 103 -12.17 -12.66 -9.14
C LYS A 103 -13.32 -11.68 -8.90
N CYS A 104 -13.27 -10.92 -7.80
CA CYS A 104 -14.29 -9.93 -7.45
C CYS A 104 -14.44 -8.87 -8.54
N PHE A 105 -13.33 -8.21 -8.92
CA PHE A 105 -13.35 -7.19 -9.96
C PHE A 105 -13.75 -7.73 -11.33
N THR A 106 -13.42 -8.99 -11.67
CA THR A 106 -13.89 -9.61 -12.92
C THR A 106 -15.42 -9.72 -12.97
N VAL A 107 -16.07 -10.13 -11.87
CA VAL A 107 -17.54 -10.15 -11.77
C VAL A 107 -18.10 -8.73 -11.85
N CYS A 108 -17.52 -7.76 -11.15
CA CYS A 108 -17.92 -6.36 -11.23
C CYS A 108 -17.78 -5.77 -12.65
N SER A 109 -16.72 -6.10 -13.40
CA SER A 109 -16.53 -5.67 -14.78
C SER A 109 -17.55 -6.30 -15.74
N ILE A 110 -17.94 -7.57 -15.53
CA ILE A 110 -19.01 -8.21 -16.32
C ILE A 110 -20.35 -7.51 -16.08
N VAL A 111 -20.71 -7.25 -14.81
CA VAL A 111 -21.94 -6.49 -14.46
C VAL A 111 -21.89 -5.06 -15.01
N GLY A 112 -20.74 -4.39 -14.90
CA GLY A 112 -20.50 -3.05 -15.45
C GLY A 112 -20.71 -2.99 -16.96
N LEU A 113 -20.14 -3.93 -17.71
CA LEU A 113 -20.17 -3.95 -19.17
C LEU A 113 -21.50 -4.41 -19.76
N PHE A 114 -22.15 -5.43 -19.18
CA PHE A 114 -23.32 -6.07 -19.78
C PHE A 114 -24.67 -5.63 -19.20
N ILE A 115 -24.72 -5.16 -17.94
CA ILE A 115 -25.96 -4.62 -17.34
C ILE A 115 -25.90 -3.10 -17.35
N LEU A 116 -24.87 -2.53 -16.70
CA LEU A 116 -24.90 -1.11 -16.35
C LEU A 116 -24.61 -0.19 -17.55
N ALA A 117 -23.68 -0.52 -18.44
CA ALA A 117 -23.39 0.29 -19.62
C ALA A 117 -24.58 0.37 -20.62
N PRO A 118 -25.29 -0.73 -20.95
CA PRO A 118 -26.50 -0.65 -21.79
C PRO A 118 -27.65 0.12 -21.12
N THR A 119 -27.88 -0.06 -19.81
CA THR A 119 -28.89 0.72 -19.07
C THR A 119 -28.59 2.22 -19.10
N ASN A 120 -27.31 2.63 -19.09
CA ASN A 120 -26.92 4.02 -19.30
C ASN A 120 -27.37 4.52 -20.68
N TYR A 121 -26.94 3.81 -21.73
CA TYR A 121 -27.14 4.21 -23.12
C TYR A 121 -28.62 4.29 -23.54
N SER A 122 -29.47 3.47 -22.93
CA SER A 122 -30.92 3.43 -23.18
C SER A 122 -31.72 4.47 -22.38
N SER A 123 -31.09 5.34 -21.59
CA SER A 123 -31.81 6.29 -20.72
C SER A 123 -32.11 7.63 -21.44
N GLU A 124 -33.30 7.77 -22.02
CA GLU A 124 -33.74 8.99 -22.73
C GLU A 124 -34.14 10.16 -21.78
N GLY A 125 -33.34 10.41 -20.74
CA GLY A 125 -33.72 11.25 -19.60
C GLY A 125 -33.40 12.75 -19.68
N LEU A 126 -32.45 13.18 -20.53
CA LEU A 126 -31.93 14.57 -20.53
C LEU A 126 -31.89 15.22 -21.94
N PRO A 127 -32.20 16.53 -22.05
CA PRO A 127 -32.05 17.27 -23.31
C PRO A 127 -30.60 17.29 -23.85
N ARG A 128 -30.46 17.26 -25.19
CA ARG A 128 -29.19 17.06 -25.93
C ARG A 128 -28.11 18.16 -25.78
N ALA A 129 -28.26 19.14 -24.90
CA ALA A 129 -27.49 20.39 -24.91
C ALA A 129 -26.14 20.38 -24.16
N THR A 130 -25.91 19.46 -23.21
CA THR A 130 -24.72 19.44 -22.35
C THR A 130 -24.03 18.07 -22.32
N ARG A 131 -23.60 17.59 -23.50
CA ARG A 131 -22.77 16.40 -23.62
C ARG A 131 -21.29 16.77 -23.48
N SER A 132 -20.75 16.65 -22.26
CA SER A 132 -19.31 16.46 -22.03
C SER A 132 -19.07 15.06 -21.49
N ASN A 133 -18.10 14.35 -22.04
CA ASN A 133 -17.83 12.96 -21.67
C ASN A 133 -17.32 12.88 -20.21
N SER A 134 -17.95 12.05 -19.38
CA SER A 134 -17.57 11.77 -17.98
C SER A 134 -18.17 10.44 -17.55
N MET A 135 -17.48 9.65 -16.71
CA MET A 135 -17.99 8.38 -16.19
C MET A 135 -18.89 8.61 -14.95
N GLU A 136 -20.01 9.30 -15.20
CA GLU A 136 -21.07 9.66 -14.23
C GLU A 136 -22.17 8.59 -14.08
N LEU A 137 -21.82 7.30 -14.17
CA LEU A 137 -22.75 6.21 -13.86
C LEU A 137 -22.07 5.04 -13.13
N PHE A 138 -22.90 4.20 -12.49
CA PHE A 138 -22.58 2.95 -11.77
C PHE A 138 -22.47 3.06 -10.24
N THR A 139 -23.34 3.81 -9.57
CA THR A 139 -23.63 3.60 -8.14
C THR A 139 -25.13 3.58 -7.85
N VAL A 140 -25.55 2.68 -6.95
CA VAL A 140 -26.87 2.66 -6.29
C VAL A 140 -26.64 2.36 -4.82
N SER A 141 -27.32 3.07 -3.92
CA SER A 141 -27.18 2.94 -2.46
C SER A 141 -28.55 3.07 -1.78
N ASN A 142 -28.78 2.37 -0.65
CA ASN A 142 -29.56 2.86 0.51
C ASN A 142 -29.58 1.86 1.73
N VAL A 143 -29.97 2.40 2.91
CA VAL A 143 -30.51 1.79 4.16
C VAL A 143 -29.55 1.72 5.39
N ALA A 144 -30.07 2.00 6.60
CA ALA A 144 -29.36 2.21 7.90
C ALA A 144 -30.36 2.03 9.12
N ARG A 145 -30.16 2.36 10.43
CA ARG A 145 -29.21 3.26 11.15
C ARG A 145 -29.28 3.10 12.71
N GLY A 146 -28.13 3.07 13.42
CA GLY A 146 -28.00 3.33 14.89
C GLY A 146 -28.37 2.20 15.90
N SER A 147 -28.15 2.29 17.24
CA SER A 147 -27.41 3.29 18.07
C SER A 147 -27.13 2.84 19.55
N ASN A 148 -25.89 3.04 20.03
CA ASN A 148 -25.34 3.40 21.39
C ASN A 148 -25.98 3.01 22.77
N ARG A 149 -25.14 2.57 23.75
CA ARG A 149 -25.05 2.94 25.21
C ARG A 149 -23.63 2.56 25.78
N LEU A 150 -22.87 3.41 26.50
CA LEU A 150 -22.71 3.65 27.98
C LEU A 150 -22.21 2.41 28.80
N ALA A 151 -21.37 2.48 29.86
CA ALA A 151 -20.90 3.59 30.75
C ALA A 151 -19.42 3.42 31.28
N SER A 152 -19.05 4.01 32.43
CA SER A 152 -17.66 4.22 32.95
C SER A 152 -17.47 3.98 34.46
N LEU A 153 -16.22 3.75 34.94
CA LEU A 153 -15.58 4.44 36.12
C LEU A 153 -14.04 4.18 36.23
N LYS A 154 -13.41 4.35 37.42
CA LYS A 154 -11.98 4.72 37.63
C LYS A 154 -11.26 4.06 38.83
N LEU A 155 -9.96 3.75 38.65
CA LEU A 155 -8.82 3.83 39.63
C LEU A 155 -8.89 2.97 40.93
N PRO A 156 -7.77 2.79 41.70
CA PRO A 156 -6.37 3.23 41.54
C PRO A 156 -5.43 2.01 41.21
N PHE A 157 -4.20 1.72 41.69
CA PHE A 157 -3.25 2.28 42.69
C PHE A 157 -1.77 1.82 42.41
N THR A 158 -0.89 1.86 43.41
CA THR A 158 0.57 1.60 43.42
C THR A 158 0.95 0.56 44.51
N LEU A 159 2.14 -0.06 44.62
CA LEU A 159 3.38 -0.14 43.81
C LEU A 159 4.18 -1.39 44.29
N LEU A 160 4.94 -2.04 43.41
CA LEU A 160 6.22 -2.69 43.72
C LEU A 160 7.04 -2.81 42.43
N GLN A 161 8.37 -2.70 42.50
CA GLN A 161 9.22 -2.53 41.31
C GLN A 161 9.90 -3.83 40.88
N GLU A 162 9.11 -4.69 40.24
CA GLU A 162 9.60 -5.60 39.20
C GLU A 162 9.03 -5.13 37.84
N LEU A 163 9.56 -5.62 36.72
CA LEU A 163 8.96 -5.34 35.42
C LEU A 163 7.57 -6.02 35.38
N PRO A 164 6.46 -5.29 35.12
CA PRO A 164 5.10 -5.81 35.28
C PRO A 164 4.65 -6.67 34.07
N VAL A 165 5.57 -7.47 33.54
CA VAL A 165 5.42 -8.30 32.34
C VAL A 165 6.21 -9.59 32.55
N ALA A 166 5.53 -10.72 32.45
CA ALA A 166 6.13 -12.05 32.52
C ALA A 166 5.62 -12.93 31.37
N PHE A 167 6.46 -13.84 30.89
CA PHE A 167 6.08 -14.85 29.90
C PHE A 167 5.63 -16.12 30.64
N VAL A 168 4.38 -16.53 30.44
CA VAL A 168 3.79 -17.71 31.09
C VAL A 168 3.64 -18.82 30.06
N SER A 169 4.25 -19.98 30.33
CA SER A 169 4.20 -21.16 29.46
C SER A 169 3.32 -22.25 30.07
N PHE A 170 2.42 -22.81 29.26
CA PHE A 170 1.51 -23.89 29.66
C PHE A 170 1.93 -25.22 29.00
N LYS A 171 1.52 -26.34 29.59
CA LYS A 171 1.79 -27.69 29.03
C LYS A 171 0.88 -28.05 27.84
N SER A 172 -0.22 -27.32 27.66
CA SER A 172 -1.22 -27.54 26.63
C SER A 172 -1.53 -26.22 25.91
N GLN A 173 -1.73 -26.30 24.59
CA GLN A 173 -2.05 -25.14 23.76
C GLN A 173 -3.46 -24.59 24.04
N LEU A 174 -4.39 -25.45 24.45
CA LEU A 174 -5.76 -25.08 24.79
C LEU A 174 -5.78 -24.25 26.08
N ASP A 175 -5.03 -24.67 27.09
CA ASP A 175 -4.87 -23.97 28.37
C ASP A 175 -4.26 -22.58 28.13
N ALA A 176 -3.25 -22.48 27.25
CA ALA A 176 -2.62 -21.23 26.87
C ALA A 176 -3.59 -20.27 26.16
N ALA A 177 -4.41 -20.77 25.22
CA ALA A 177 -5.41 -19.97 24.52
C ALA A 177 -6.50 -19.47 25.48
N GLN A 178 -7.01 -20.34 26.36
CA GLN A 178 -7.99 -19.95 27.39
C GLN A 178 -7.41 -18.90 28.35
N ALA A 179 -6.16 -19.08 28.81
CA ALA A 179 -5.50 -18.10 29.67
C ALA A 179 -5.22 -16.77 28.95
N ALA A 180 -4.93 -16.79 27.64
CA ALA A 180 -4.74 -15.58 26.85
C ALA A 180 -6.03 -14.76 26.71
N GLU A 181 -7.17 -15.42 26.49
CA GLU A 181 -8.45 -14.77 26.13
C GLU A 181 -9.36 -14.44 27.33
N MET A 182 -9.19 -15.09 28.49
CA MET A 182 -9.99 -14.81 29.68
C MET A 182 -9.49 -13.60 30.46
N GLN A 183 -10.41 -12.75 30.94
CA GLN A 183 -10.09 -11.65 31.86
C GLN A 183 -9.71 -12.21 33.24
N GLN A 184 -8.42 -12.13 33.57
CA GLN A 184 -7.84 -12.75 34.77
C GLN A 184 -8.15 -12.02 36.09
N HIS A 185 -8.52 -10.74 36.05
CA HIS A 185 -8.73 -9.92 37.25
C HIS A 185 -9.90 -8.94 37.10
N VAL A 186 -10.53 -8.57 38.23
CA VAL A 186 -11.74 -7.71 38.27
C VAL A 186 -11.48 -6.33 37.64
N ASN A 187 -10.27 -5.78 37.80
CA ASN A 187 -9.84 -4.57 37.11
C ASN A 187 -9.22 -4.95 35.73
N PRO A 188 -9.82 -4.54 34.59
CA PRO A 188 -9.35 -4.92 33.25
C PRO A 188 -8.04 -4.24 32.82
N LEU A 189 -7.49 -3.31 33.62
CA LEU A 189 -6.18 -2.68 33.37
C LEU A 189 -5.03 -3.35 34.15
N SER A 190 -5.32 -4.42 34.91
CA SER A 190 -4.34 -5.19 35.69
C SER A 190 -4.32 -6.64 35.22
N LEU A 191 -3.12 -7.22 35.09
CA LEU A 191 -2.90 -8.58 34.61
C LEU A 191 -3.56 -8.83 33.23
N VAL A 192 -3.26 -7.92 32.28
CA VAL A 192 -3.71 -8.01 30.89
C VAL A 192 -2.94 -9.12 30.17
N THR A 193 -3.61 -10.22 29.87
CA THR A 193 -3.08 -11.33 29.08
C THR A 193 -3.17 -11.05 27.59
N THR A 194 -2.14 -11.45 26.84
CA THR A 194 -2.13 -11.46 25.37
C THR A 194 -1.29 -12.64 24.89
N TYR A 195 -1.55 -13.10 23.66
CA TYR A 195 -0.68 -14.09 23.00
C TYR A 195 0.74 -13.52 22.86
N ALA A 196 1.73 -14.26 23.38
CA ALA A 196 3.13 -13.86 23.31
C ALA A 196 3.64 -13.92 21.85
N PRO A 197 4.34 -12.88 21.34
CA PRO A 197 4.94 -12.93 20.01
C PRO A 197 6.15 -13.88 19.99
N GLU A 198 6.59 -14.28 18.80
CA GLU A 198 7.82 -15.05 18.64
C GLU A 198 9.03 -14.26 19.21
N PRO A 199 10.02 -14.89 19.87
CA PRO A 199 11.20 -14.19 20.41
C PRO A 199 12.00 -13.37 19.40
N THR A 200 11.89 -13.70 18.11
CA THR A 200 12.46 -12.98 16.95
C THR A 200 11.65 -11.73 16.56
N ASP A 201 10.34 -11.73 16.77
CA ASP A 201 9.38 -10.65 16.49
C ASP A 201 9.25 -9.68 17.67
N ALA A 202 9.45 -10.17 18.90
CA ALA A 202 9.40 -9.39 20.14
C ALA A 202 10.35 -8.18 20.14
N ILE A 203 9.83 -7.02 20.53
CA ILE A 203 10.60 -5.78 20.71
C ILE A 203 10.88 -5.59 22.21
N TRP A 204 11.97 -6.21 22.68
CA TRP A 204 12.39 -6.27 24.08
C TRP A 204 12.48 -4.90 24.78
N SER A 205 12.83 -3.82 24.07
CA SER A 205 12.84 -2.46 24.62
C SER A 205 11.45 -1.92 24.97
N ASN A 206 10.40 -2.39 24.29
CA ASN A 206 9.05 -1.83 24.40
C ASN A 206 8.22 -2.52 25.49
N LEU A 207 8.56 -3.78 25.81
CA LEU A 207 7.98 -4.55 26.92
C LEU A 207 8.20 -3.89 28.29
N ALA A 208 9.21 -3.04 28.44
CA ALA A 208 9.51 -2.31 29.67
C ALA A 208 8.73 -0.98 29.85
N ILE A 209 7.88 -0.59 28.89
CA ILE A 209 7.20 0.73 28.92
C ILE A 209 5.93 0.66 29.79
N PRO A 210 5.80 1.46 30.86
CA PRO A 210 4.59 1.46 31.69
C PRO A 210 3.38 2.06 30.94
N PHE A 211 2.19 1.49 31.17
CA PHE A 211 0.96 1.74 30.42
C PHE A 211 0.61 3.24 30.23
N TRP A 212 0.83 4.08 31.25
CA TRP A 212 0.60 5.53 31.14
C TRP A 212 1.49 6.22 30.08
N ARG A 213 2.75 5.78 29.93
CA ARG A 213 3.63 6.30 28.88
C ARG A 213 3.17 5.85 27.50
N ILE A 214 2.68 4.61 27.36
CA ILE A 214 2.07 4.10 26.12
C ILE A 214 0.86 4.97 25.72
N ALA A 215 0.02 5.38 26.68
CA ALA A 215 -1.10 6.29 26.41
C ALA A 215 -0.64 7.67 25.90
N VAL A 216 0.42 8.24 26.50
CA VAL A 216 1.03 9.50 26.03
C VAL A 216 1.64 9.35 24.63
N TYR A 217 2.35 8.26 24.36
CA TYR A 217 2.91 7.98 23.03
C TYR A 217 1.82 7.80 21.97
N LYS A 218 0.73 7.08 22.28
CA LYS A 218 -0.44 6.95 21.39
C LYS A 218 -1.10 8.30 21.09
N LEU A 219 -1.23 9.18 22.08
CA LEU A 219 -1.73 10.55 21.88
C LEU A 219 -0.78 11.38 21.00
N GLY A 220 0.54 11.28 21.23
CA GLY A 220 1.56 11.95 20.41
C GLY A 220 1.53 11.49 18.96
N VAL A 221 1.44 10.17 18.72
CA VAL A 221 1.30 9.58 17.38
C VAL A 221 0.00 10.00 16.69
N PHE A 222 -1.12 10.08 17.43
CA PHE A 222 -2.38 10.58 16.90
C PHE A 222 -2.29 12.05 16.47
N ILE A 223 -1.70 12.91 17.30
CA ILE A 223 -1.49 14.33 16.98
C ILE A 223 -0.54 14.49 15.78
N ALA A 224 0.57 13.74 15.74
CA ALA A 224 1.51 13.76 14.64
C ALA A 224 0.87 13.30 13.31
N ALA A 225 0.05 12.24 13.34
CA ALA A 225 -0.69 11.78 12.17
C ALA A 225 -1.73 12.80 11.69
N PHE A 226 -2.43 13.48 12.61
CA PHE A 226 -3.36 14.57 12.26
C PHE A 226 -2.62 15.76 11.62
N LEU A 227 -1.50 16.21 12.18
CA LEU A 227 -0.67 17.26 11.60
C LEU A 227 -0.12 16.87 10.22
N LEU A 228 0.26 15.60 10.02
CA LEU A 228 0.71 15.09 8.73
C LEU A 228 -0.41 15.14 7.67
N ILE A 229 -1.66 14.82 8.03
CA ILE A 229 -2.84 14.94 7.15
C ILE A 229 -3.08 16.40 6.75
N VAL A 230 -3.05 17.33 7.72
CA VAL A 230 -3.21 18.77 7.44
C VAL A 230 -2.08 19.30 6.55
N PHE A 231 -0.83 18.86 6.77
CA PHE A 231 0.31 19.24 5.93
C PHE A 231 0.18 18.70 4.50
N PHE A 232 -0.17 17.42 4.32
CA PHE A 232 -0.32 16.80 2.99
C PHE A 232 -1.57 17.24 2.23
N THR A 233 -2.52 17.91 2.87
CA THR A 233 -3.61 18.62 2.19
C THR A 233 -3.08 19.64 1.16
N ILE A 234 -1.91 20.25 1.42
CA ILE A 234 -1.30 21.26 0.53
C ILE A 234 -0.87 20.66 -0.83
N PRO A 235 0.03 19.64 -0.92
CA PRO A 235 0.40 19.06 -2.21
C PRO A 235 -0.78 18.40 -2.94
N VAL A 236 -1.73 17.78 -2.22
CA VAL A 236 -2.93 17.20 -2.84
C VAL A 236 -3.82 18.27 -3.46
N THR A 237 -4.09 19.38 -2.76
CA THR A 237 -4.92 20.46 -3.31
C THR A 237 -4.21 21.20 -4.45
N ALA A 238 -2.88 21.34 -4.42
CA ALA A 238 -2.10 21.86 -5.54
C ALA A 238 -2.21 20.95 -6.78
N VAL A 239 -2.05 19.63 -6.61
CA VAL A 239 -2.26 18.62 -7.67
C VAL A 239 -3.66 18.71 -8.28
N GLN A 240 -4.71 18.77 -7.45
CA GLN A 240 -6.09 18.91 -7.95
C GLN A 240 -6.36 20.29 -8.60
N GLY A 241 -5.65 21.34 -8.19
CA GLY A 241 -5.65 22.63 -8.88
C GLY A 241 -5.10 22.52 -10.30
N ILE A 242 -4.02 21.76 -10.51
CA ILE A 242 -3.46 21.49 -11.84
C ILE A 242 -4.41 20.64 -12.69
N VAL A 243 -5.12 19.65 -12.11
CA VAL A 243 -6.15 18.90 -12.86
C VAL A 243 -7.28 19.82 -13.34
N GLN A 244 -7.60 20.89 -12.59
CA GLN A 244 -8.60 21.90 -12.99
C GLN A 244 -8.03 23.06 -13.85
N PHE A 245 -6.91 22.83 -14.57
CA PHE A 245 -6.18 23.86 -15.33
C PHE A 245 -7.06 24.71 -16.27
N GLU A 246 -8.08 24.13 -16.90
CA GLU A 246 -9.00 24.84 -17.81
C GLU A 246 -9.75 26.00 -17.12
N LYS A 247 -9.92 25.97 -15.80
CA LYS A 247 -10.45 27.11 -15.02
C LYS A 247 -9.37 28.18 -14.79
N ILE A 248 -8.13 27.76 -14.49
CA ILE A 248 -6.97 28.63 -14.22
C ILE A 248 -6.49 29.35 -15.49
N LYS A 249 -6.69 28.73 -16.66
CA LYS A 249 -6.45 29.25 -18.02
C LYS A 249 -7.06 30.62 -18.30
N LYS A 250 -8.11 31.01 -17.54
CA LYS A 250 -8.79 32.30 -17.61
C LYS A 250 -8.12 33.42 -16.77
N TRP A 251 -7.16 33.08 -15.91
CA TRP A 251 -6.55 33.98 -14.93
C TRP A 251 -5.01 34.07 -14.99
N PHE A 252 -4.32 33.13 -15.66
CA PHE A 252 -2.84 33.08 -15.67
C PHE A 252 -2.24 33.12 -17.08
N PRO A 253 -1.78 34.28 -17.59
CA PRO A 253 -1.30 34.44 -18.97
C PRO A 253 -0.16 33.50 -19.42
N PRO A 254 0.84 33.13 -18.59
CA PRO A 254 1.90 32.20 -18.99
C PRO A 254 1.42 30.83 -19.47
N ALA A 255 0.22 30.40 -19.07
CA ALA A 255 -0.36 29.12 -19.49
C ALA A 255 -0.53 28.98 -21.02
N ARG A 256 -0.59 30.10 -21.77
CA ARG A 256 -0.67 30.06 -23.24
C ARG A 256 0.59 29.50 -23.91
N ALA A 257 1.76 29.63 -23.30
CA ALA A 257 3.01 29.11 -23.87
C ALA A 257 3.00 27.57 -24.04
N VAL A 258 2.25 26.87 -23.19
CA VAL A 258 2.08 25.40 -23.23
C VAL A 258 1.31 24.94 -24.48
N GLN A 259 0.49 25.81 -25.07
CA GLN A 259 -0.31 25.47 -26.25
C GLN A 259 0.50 25.33 -27.55
N LEU A 260 1.80 25.69 -27.54
CA LEU A 260 2.65 25.68 -28.74
C LEU A 260 3.06 24.26 -29.20
N ILE A 261 2.82 23.22 -28.38
CA ILE A 261 3.17 21.83 -28.70
C ILE A 261 1.90 20.97 -28.65
N PRO A 262 1.43 20.38 -29.77
CA PRO A 262 0.28 19.48 -29.77
C PRO A 262 0.58 18.24 -28.92
N GLY A 263 -0.42 17.80 -28.15
CA GLY A 263 -0.30 16.67 -27.21
C GLY A 263 0.24 17.02 -25.82
N LEU A 264 1.05 18.09 -25.66
CA LEU A 264 1.66 18.42 -24.35
C LEU A 264 0.62 18.71 -23.25
N ASN A 265 -0.52 19.31 -23.63
CA ASN A 265 -1.60 19.63 -22.69
C ASN A 265 -2.15 18.39 -21.96
N SER A 266 -2.34 17.24 -22.63
CA SER A 266 -2.90 16.04 -21.97
C SER A 266 -1.91 15.36 -21.02
N VAL A 267 -0.61 15.47 -21.31
CA VAL A 267 0.46 15.04 -20.39
C VAL A 267 0.46 15.90 -19.12
N ILE A 268 0.30 17.22 -19.25
CA ILE A 268 0.34 18.16 -18.12
C ILE A 268 -0.93 18.14 -17.27
N THR A 269 -2.11 17.91 -17.84
CA THR A 269 -3.37 17.85 -17.07
C THR A 269 -3.68 16.45 -16.50
N GLY A 270 -3.24 15.38 -17.16
CA GLY A 270 -3.50 14.00 -16.74
C GLY A 270 -2.34 13.34 -16.00
N TYR A 271 -1.16 13.28 -16.63
CA TYR A 271 -0.05 12.43 -16.18
C TYR A 271 0.88 13.11 -15.16
N LEU A 272 1.25 14.37 -15.39
CA LEU A 272 2.11 15.15 -14.49
C LEU A 272 1.56 15.26 -13.05
N PRO A 273 0.25 15.52 -12.81
CA PRO A 273 -0.28 15.63 -11.45
C PRO A 273 -0.24 14.28 -10.72
N SER A 274 -0.49 13.17 -11.43
CA SER A 274 -0.34 11.81 -10.88
C SER A 274 1.12 11.48 -10.53
N MET A 275 2.09 11.78 -11.40
CA MET A 275 3.51 11.58 -11.08
C MET A 275 3.95 12.34 -9.81
N VAL A 276 3.57 13.62 -9.70
CA VAL A 276 3.92 14.46 -8.54
C VAL A 276 3.26 13.91 -7.27
N LEU A 277 1.99 13.54 -7.32
CA LEU A 277 1.26 12.96 -6.20
C LEU A 277 1.89 11.64 -5.72
N ASN A 278 2.20 10.73 -6.65
CA ASN A 278 2.82 9.44 -6.29
C ASN A 278 4.19 9.65 -5.65
N GLY A 279 5.00 10.59 -6.16
CA GLY A 279 6.28 10.97 -5.54
C GLY A 279 6.15 11.44 -4.08
N PHE A 280 5.10 12.18 -3.75
CA PHE A 280 4.78 12.54 -2.36
C PHE A 280 4.24 11.35 -1.54
N ILE A 281 3.45 10.46 -2.14
CA ILE A 281 2.93 9.24 -1.49
C ILE A 281 4.05 8.28 -1.08
N TYR A 282 5.12 8.14 -1.87
CA TYR A 282 6.27 7.28 -1.53
C TYR A 282 6.94 7.64 -0.19
N LEU A 283 6.82 8.87 0.30
CA LEU A 283 7.33 9.27 1.61
C LEU A 283 6.46 8.77 2.79
N ILE A 284 5.16 8.54 2.55
CA ILE A 284 4.18 8.24 3.60
C ILE A 284 4.47 6.92 4.33
N PRO A 285 4.75 5.76 3.67
CA PRO A 285 5.08 4.53 4.38
C PRO A 285 6.26 4.69 5.36
N PHE A 286 7.30 5.44 4.99
CA PHE A 286 8.43 5.71 5.87
C PHE A 286 8.04 6.59 7.07
N ALA A 287 7.24 7.63 6.87
CA ALA A 287 6.71 8.46 7.95
C ALA A 287 5.80 7.65 8.91
N MET A 288 4.94 6.78 8.38
CA MET A 288 4.06 5.92 9.17
C MET A 288 4.81 4.84 9.94
N LEU A 289 5.84 4.22 9.36
CA LEU A 289 6.76 3.30 10.06
C LEU A 289 7.56 4.02 11.16
N GLY A 290 7.95 5.27 10.93
CA GLY A 290 8.53 6.16 11.95
C GLY A 290 7.57 6.35 13.13
N MET A 291 6.35 6.84 12.87
CA MET A 291 5.35 7.06 13.91
C MET A 291 4.95 5.77 14.66
N ALA A 292 4.76 4.66 13.95
CA ALA A 292 4.47 3.36 14.57
C ALA A 292 5.65 2.83 15.42
N SER A 293 6.90 3.25 15.15
CA SER A 293 8.04 2.95 16.03
C SER A 293 7.91 3.62 17.40
N PHE A 294 7.36 4.84 17.44
CA PHE A 294 7.19 5.61 18.68
C PHE A 294 5.99 5.18 19.51
N GLU A 295 5.02 4.43 18.96
CA GLU A 295 3.82 4.00 19.69
C GLU A 295 4.09 2.94 20.78
N GLY A 296 5.25 2.29 20.75
CA GLY A 296 5.63 1.28 21.74
C GLY A 296 5.00 -0.10 21.50
N CYS A 297 4.81 -0.51 20.24
CA CYS A 297 4.31 -1.85 19.90
C CYS A 297 5.19 -2.96 20.48
N ILE A 298 4.57 -4.06 20.95
CA ILE A 298 5.26 -5.18 21.61
C ILE A 298 6.01 -6.04 20.60
N ALA A 299 5.51 -6.12 19.36
CA ALA A 299 6.06 -6.93 18.28
C ALA A 299 6.28 -6.11 16.99
N LYS A 300 7.16 -6.56 16.11
CA LYS A 300 7.41 -5.91 14.80
C LYS A 300 6.23 -6.13 13.87
N SER A 301 5.65 -7.33 13.86
CA SER A 301 4.38 -7.65 13.17
C SER A 301 3.27 -6.65 13.50
N GLN A 302 3.04 -6.40 14.79
CA GLN A 302 2.06 -5.41 15.27
C GLN A 302 2.39 -3.98 14.79
N LYS A 303 3.67 -3.59 14.82
CA LYS A 303 4.14 -2.29 14.32
C LYS A 303 3.90 -2.13 12.81
N GLU A 304 4.17 -3.16 12.02
CA GLU A 304 3.98 -3.14 10.56
C GLU A 304 2.51 -3.13 10.18
N ILE A 305 1.67 -3.94 10.84
CA ILE A 305 0.21 -3.89 10.71
C ILE A 305 -0.32 -2.51 11.11
N LYS A 306 0.19 -1.90 12.19
CA LYS A 306 -0.22 -0.55 12.60
C LYS A 306 0.20 0.51 11.58
N ALA A 307 1.42 0.46 11.07
CA ALA A 307 1.89 1.36 10.01
C ALA A 307 1.03 1.20 8.73
N CYS A 308 0.72 -0.04 8.32
CA CYS A 308 -0.16 -0.33 7.18
C CYS A 308 -1.55 0.29 7.36
N ASN A 309 -2.18 0.11 8.53
CA ASN A 309 -3.46 0.73 8.85
C ASN A 309 -3.39 2.27 8.82
N MET A 310 -2.30 2.88 9.31
CA MET A 310 -2.11 4.32 9.27
C MET A 310 -1.91 4.85 7.83
N VAL A 311 -1.17 4.13 6.98
CA VAL A 311 -1.08 4.41 5.53
C VAL A 311 -2.45 4.32 4.88
N PHE A 312 -3.23 3.26 5.15
CA PHE A 312 -4.56 3.07 4.59
C PHE A 312 -5.51 4.22 4.92
N TYR A 313 -5.66 4.59 6.20
CA TYR A 313 -6.52 5.70 6.60
C TYR A 313 -6.03 7.05 6.08
N PHE A 314 -4.71 7.25 5.98
CA PHE A 314 -4.13 8.46 5.39
C PHE A 314 -4.45 8.58 3.90
N LEU A 315 -4.31 7.50 3.12
CA LEU A 315 -4.63 7.48 1.68
C LEU A 315 -6.13 7.63 1.45
N LEU A 316 -6.96 6.97 2.26
CA LEU A 316 -8.41 7.12 2.21
C LEU A 316 -8.86 8.57 2.49
N GLY A 317 -8.26 9.23 3.49
CA GLY A 317 -8.50 10.64 3.79
C GLY A 317 -7.98 11.58 2.70
N ASN A 318 -6.68 11.53 2.40
CA ASN A 318 -6.02 12.53 1.56
C ASN A 318 -6.14 12.25 0.06
N VAL A 319 -5.94 11.00 -0.38
CA VAL A 319 -5.90 10.68 -1.82
C VAL A 319 -7.30 10.42 -2.36
N PHE A 320 -8.17 9.75 -1.59
CA PHE A 320 -9.56 9.55 -1.99
C PHE A 320 -10.47 10.73 -1.57
N PHE A 321 -10.72 10.93 -0.27
CA PHE A 321 -11.72 11.92 0.16
C PHE A 321 -11.37 13.35 -0.23
N LEU A 322 -10.16 13.88 0.03
CA LEU A 322 -9.84 15.26 -0.40
C LEU A 322 -9.91 15.43 -1.92
N SER A 323 -9.54 14.43 -2.73
CA SER A 323 -9.67 14.50 -4.20
C SER A 323 -11.13 14.60 -4.66
N VAL A 324 -12.03 13.83 -4.03
CA VAL A 324 -13.49 13.86 -4.29
C VAL A 324 -14.13 15.17 -3.80
N LEU A 325 -13.62 15.73 -2.71
CA LEU A 325 -14.15 16.95 -2.10
C LEU A 325 -13.57 18.24 -2.73
N SER A 326 -12.47 18.15 -3.47
CA SER A 326 -11.71 19.29 -3.98
C SER A 326 -12.46 20.14 -5.01
N GLY A 327 -12.12 21.43 -5.07
CA GLY A 327 -12.68 22.39 -6.01
C GLY A 327 -14.06 22.92 -5.61
N SER A 328 -14.90 23.19 -6.60
CA SER A 328 -16.20 23.88 -6.43
C SER A 328 -17.25 23.11 -5.63
N LEU A 329 -16.98 21.87 -5.23
CA LEU A 329 -17.88 21.04 -4.42
C LEU A 329 -17.83 21.39 -2.93
N LEU A 330 -16.71 21.93 -2.42
CA LEU A 330 -16.62 22.47 -1.05
C LEU A 330 -17.70 23.53 -0.76
N HIS A 331 -18.03 24.37 -1.75
CA HIS A 331 -19.12 25.35 -1.63
C HIS A 331 -20.50 24.69 -1.48
N GLN A 332 -20.76 23.62 -2.25
CA GLN A 332 -21.99 22.83 -2.14
C GLN A 332 -22.08 22.05 -0.82
N ILE A 333 -20.95 21.81 -0.15
CA ILE A 333 -20.87 21.15 1.16
C ILE A 333 -21.09 22.13 2.31
N GLY A 334 -20.66 23.40 2.16
CA GLY A 334 -21.08 24.48 3.06
C GLY A 334 -22.61 24.58 3.17
N GLU A 335 -23.31 24.50 2.03
CA GLU A 335 -24.77 24.41 1.99
C GLU A 335 -25.31 23.07 2.53
N SER A 336 -24.58 21.96 2.37
CA SER A 336 -25.06 20.61 2.74
C SER A 336 -25.27 20.42 4.25
N PHE A 337 -24.65 21.25 5.10
CA PHE A 337 -24.97 21.28 6.54
C PHE A 337 -26.44 21.64 6.83
N THR A 338 -27.13 22.32 5.91
CA THR A 338 -28.55 22.65 6.05
C THR A 338 -29.49 21.48 5.72
N HIS A 339 -29.07 20.55 4.86
CA HIS A 339 -29.90 19.47 4.32
C HIS A 339 -29.17 18.11 4.36
N PRO A 340 -28.98 17.50 5.55
CA PRO A 340 -28.17 16.29 5.73
C PRO A 340 -28.72 15.01 5.10
N LYS A 341 -29.92 15.06 4.48
CA LYS A 341 -30.48 13.95 3.68
C LYS A 341 -29.80 13.84 2.30
N ASP A 342 -29.28 14.94 1.75
CA ASP A 342 -28.74 15.00 0.38
C ASP A 342 -27.27 14.56 0.30
N ILE A 343 -26.57 14.42 1.43
CA ILE A 343 -25.12 14.15 1.48
C ILE A 343 -24.74 12.92 0.63
N PRO A 344 -25.45 11.77 0.67
CA PRO A 344 -25.10 10.61 -0.17
C PRO A 344 -25.26 10.87 -1.67
N SER A 345 -26.30 11.60 -2.10
CA SER A 345 -26.56 11.86 -3.53
C SER A 345 -25.71 13.01 -4.08
N ARG A 346 -25.20 13.90 -3.22
CA ARG A 346 -24.14 14.87 -3.55
C ARG A 346 -22.78 14.17 -3.66
N LEU A 347 -22.46 13.27 -2.72
CA LEU A 347 -21.20 12.51 -2.73
C LEU A 347 -21.09 11.54 -3.91
N ALA A 348 -22.17 10.86 -4.30
CA ALA A 348 -22.16 9.95 -5.45
C ALA A 348 -21.73 10.66 -6.75
N ARG A 349 -22.31 11.85 -7.03
CA ARG A 349 -21.91 12.71 -8.16
C ARG A 349 -20.48 13.21 -8.01
N ALA A 350 -20.08 13.66 -6.81
CA ALA A 350 -18.70 14.10 -6.55
C ALA A 350 -17.65 13.02 -6.89
N VAL A 351 -17.91 11.75 -6.51
CA VAL A 351 -17.04 10.61 -6.84
C VAL A 351 -16.99 10.36 -8.34
N SER A 352 -18.15 10.35 -9.01
CA SER A 352 -18.25 10.02 -10.42
C SER A 352 -17.73 11.12 -11.35
N ALA A 353 -17.86 12.40 -10.98
CA ALA A 353 -17.23 13.53 -11.67
C ALA A 353 -15.69 13.45 -11.66
N GLN A 354 -15.11 12.86 -10.60
CA GLN A 354 -13.66 12.71 -10.42
C GLN A 354 -13.11 11.38 -10.99
N SER A 355 -13.94 10.60 -11.68
CA SER A 355 -13.60 9.28 -12.25
C SER A 355 -12.37 9.30 -13.17
N ASP A 356 -12.28 10.26 -14.08
CA ASP A 356 -11.15 10.39 -15.03
C ASP A 356 -9.78 10.49 -14.32
N PHE A 357 -9.74 11.20 -13.19
CA PHE A 357 -8.54 11.31 -12.34
C PHE A 357 -8.19 9.96 -11.70
N PHE A 358 -9.17 9.25 -11.15
CA PHE A 358 -8.92 7.93 -10.53
C PHE A 358 -8.53 6.87 -11.57
N ILE A 359 -9.09 6.87 -12.77
CA ILE A 359 -8.64 6.01 -13.87
C ILE A 359 -7.20 6.32 -14.26
N THR A 360 -6.84 7.61 -14.40
CA THR A 360 -5.48 8.02 -14.74
C THR A 360 -4.48 7.69 -13.62
N TYR A 361 -4.88 7.83 -12.35
CA TYR A 361 -4.12 7.42 -11.18
C TYR A 361 -3.87 5.89 -11.19
N ILE A 362 -4.92 5.08 -11.38
CA ILE A 362 -4.82 3.60 -11.40
C ILE A 362 -3.95 3.11 -12.57
N LEU A 363 -4.04 3.75 -13.74
CA LEU A 363 -3.14 3.45 -14.87
C LEU A 363 -1.69 3.80 -14.54
N THR A 364 -1.45 4.93 -13.88
CA THR A 364 -0.09 5.39 -13.55
C THR A 364 0.55 4.54 -12.47
N ASP A 365 -0.12 4.37 -11.33
CA ASP A 365 0.37 3.64 -10.17
C ASP A 365 0.34 2.11 -10.39
N GLY A 366 -0.79 1.59 -10.87
CA GLY A 366 -1.00 0.16 -11.05
C GLY A 366 -0.31 -0.44 -12.29
N MET A 367 -0.32 0.25 -13.45
CA MET A 367 0.32 -0.30 -14.65
C MET A 367 1.80 0.06 -14.74
N SER A 368 2.15 1.34 -14.59
CA SER A 368 3.54 1.78 -14.69
C SER A 368 4.32 1.59 -13.37
N GLY A 369 3.71 1.92 -12.22
CA GLY A 369 4.33 1.82 -10.90
C GLY A 369 4.77 0.40 -10.55
N PHE A 370 3.85 -0.59 -10.53
CA PHE A 370 4.23 -2.00 -10.29
C PHE A 370 5.26 -2.53 -11.31
N SER A 371 5.23 -2.06 -12.57
CA SER A 371 6.22 -2.43 -13.58
C SER A 371 7.61 -1.86 -13.28
N LEU A 372 7.69 -0.66 -12.68
CA LEU A 372 8.92 -0.04 -12.21
C LEU A 372 9.40 -0.62 -10.87
N GLU A 373 8.51 -0.98 -9.94
CA GLU A 373 8.87 -1.66 -8.69
C GLU A 373 9.54 -3.02 -8.96
N VAL A 374 9.09 -3.73 -10.00
CA VAL A 374 9.69 -5.00 -10.46
C VAL A 374 11.15 -4.82 -10.93
N LEU A 375 11.60 -3.62 -11.31
CA LEU A 375 13.02 -3.35 -11.55
C LEU A 375 13.83 -3.29 -10.25
N GLN A 376 13.21 -3.04 -9.10
CA GLN A 376 13.86 -2.83 -7.80
C GLN A 376 14.95 -1.74 -7.86
N PHE A 377 14.65 -0.61 -8.50
CA PHE A 377 15.62 0.43 -8.87
C PHE A 377 16.50 0.90 -7.70
N GLY A 378 15.93 1.14 -6.51
CA GLY A 378 16.69 1.54 -5.32
C GLY A 378 17.70 0.49 -4.81
N LEU A 379 17.42 -0.81 -5.00
CA LEU A 379 18.39 -1.87 -4.68
C LEU A 379 19.49 -1.96 -5.75
N LEU A 380 19.15 -1.79 -7.03
CA LEU A 380 20.14 -1.73 -8.12
C LEU A 380 21.11 -0.56 -7.95
N THR A 381 20.61 0.66 -7.70
CA THR A 381 21.47 1.84 -7.54
C THR A 381 22.33 1.74 -6.29
N TRP A 382 21.80 1.18 -5.20
CA TRP A 382 22.59 0.89 -4.00
C TRP A 382 23.69 -0.15 -4.25
N GLN A 383 23.42 -1.23 -5.00
CA GLN A 383 24.43 -2.22 -5.35
C GLN A 383 25.50 -1.64 -6.29
N PHE A 384 25.12 -0.84 -7.28
CA PHE A 384 26.06 -0.16 -8.17
C PHE A 384 26.94 0.84 -7.39
N PHE A 385 26.35 1.66 -6.53
CA PHE A 385 27.07 2.59 -5.66
C PHE A 385 28.02 1.85 -4.71
N LYS A 386 27.57 0.77 -4.06
CA LYS A 386 28.43 -0.06 -3.21
C LYS A 386 29.61 -0.63 -4.02
N ALA A 387 29.36 -1.21 -5.20
CA ALA A 387 30.40 -1.82 -6.03
C ALA A 387 31.44 -0.81 -6.56
N HIS A 388 31.09 0.47 -6.64
CA HIS A 388 32.00 1.54 -7.08
C HIS A 388 32.69 2.26 -5.91
N SER A 389 32.02 2.42 -4.77
CA SER A 389 32.52 3.18 -3.60
C SER A 389 33.15 2.34 -2.50
N ILE A 390 32.85 1.03 -2.44
CA ILE A 390 33.36 0.12 -1.41
C ILE A 390 34.00 -1.07 -2.13
N GLY A 391 35.32 -1.23 -1.96
CA GLY A 391 36.12 -2.25 -2.62
C GLY A 391 35.56 -3.67 -2.47
N HIS A 392 35.96 -4.55 -3.40
CA HIS A 392 35.33 -5.84 -3.76
C HIS A 392 35.34 -6.92 -2.64
N ASN A 393 34.70 -6.63 -1.51
CA ASN A 393 34.71 -7.44 -0.31
C ASN A 393 33.57 -8.47 -0.33
N GLU A 394 33.90 -9.76 -0.37
CA GLU A 394 33.01 -10.87 -0.75
C GLU A 394 32.02 -11.32 0.35
N GLN A 395 31.27 -10.39 0.94
CA GLN A 395 30.21 -10.74 1.90
C GLN A 395 28.82 -10.19 1.47
N PRO A 396 27.90 -11.08 1.03
CA PRO A 396 26.56 -10.71 0.58
C PRO A 396 25.60 -10.50 1.77
N TYR A 397 25.78 -9.39 2.50
CA TYR A 397 25.04 -9.07 3.73
C TYR A 397 23.51 -8.94 3.61
N LEU A 398 22.91 -9.01 2.41
CA LEU A 398 21.46 -9.16 2.22
C LEU A 398 20.91 -10.50 2.76
N MET A 399 21.77 -11.43 3.17
CA MET A 399 21.42 -12.55 4.04
C MET A 399 20.87 -12.08 5.40
N ALA A 400 21.47 -11.06 6.02
CA ALA A 400 21.33 -10.80 7.47
C ALA A 400 19.88 -10.48 7.90
N SER A 401 19.13 -9.75 7.06
CA SER A 401 17.72 -9.40 7.30
C SER A 401 16.72 -10.49 6.89
N LEU A 402 17.21 -11.64 6.39
CA LEU A 402 16.42 -12.84 6.08
C LEU A 402 16.85 -14.04 6.94
N THR A 403 18.00 -14.00 7.59
CA THR A 403 18.49 -15.07 8.48
C THR A 403 17.97 -14.98 9.91
N THR A 404 17.35 -13.87 10.32
CA THR A 404 16.63 -13.77 11.60
C THR A 404 15.39 -14.65 11.68
N GLU A 405 14.94 -15.21 10.54
CA GLU A 405 13.94 -16.28 10.40
C GLU A 405 14.51 -17.67 10.80
N SER A 406 15.30 -17.72 11.87
CA SER A 406 15.92 -18.97 12.38
C SER A 406 16.08 -18.89 13.88
N CYS A 407 15.51 -19.84 14.62
CA CYS A 407 15.62 -19.88 16.07
C CYS A 407 17.10 -19.93 16.51
N PRO A 408 17.53 -19.11 17.49
CA PRO A 408 18.68 -19.49 18.30
C PRO A 408 18.27 -20.73 19.10
N SER A 409 18.85 -21.88 18.76
CA SER A 409 18.66 -23.12 19.52
C SER A 409 19.33 -22.98 20.89
N PHE A 410 18.57 -22.50 21.88
CA PHE A 410 19.01 -22.50 23.27
C PHE A 410 19.35 -23.95 23.69
N PRO A 411 20.55 -24.21 24.23
CA PRO A 411 20.85 -25.53 24.77
C PRO A 411 20.04 -25.73 26.05
N LEU A 412 19.01 -26.58 25.97
CA LEU A 412 18.36 -27.13 27.15
C LEU A 412 19.36 -28.05 27.86
N GLN A 413 20.08 -27.49 28.83
CA GLN A 413 20.71 -28.30 29.88
C GLN A 413 19.60 -28.82 30.79
N TYR A 414 19.66 -30.12 31.07
CA TYR A 414 18.73 -30.86 31.94
C TYR A 414 19.01 -30.59 33.42
#